data_AF-A0A8S3BXP3-F1
#
_entry.id   AF-A0A8S3BXP3-F1
#
_cell.length_a   1.000
_cell.length_b   1.000
_cell.length_c   1.000
_cell.angle_alpha   90.00
_cell.angle_beta   90.00
_cell.angle_gamma   90.00
#
_symmetry.space_group_name_H-M   'P 1'
#
loop_
_entity.id
_entity.type
_entity.pdbx_description
1 polymer ?
#
loop_
_entity_poly.entity_id
_entity_poly.type
_entity_poly.pdbx_seq_one_letter_code
_entity_poly.pdbx_strand_id
1 'polypeptide(L)' 'SLGRDGVKFIITQSAVQLIFADDLTRIKNLIEWKDETIALQTIVSFVEPTEELVRLAEEKKLKILTLDQLREIGRNNPVE' A
#
# COMPACT_ATOMS: atom_id res chain seq x y z
N SER A 1 -12.72 -14.58 5.26
CA SER A 1 -11.79 -13.69 4.57
C SER A 1 -12.50 -13.09 3.37
N LEU A 2 -12.45 -11.76 3.17
CA LEU A 2 -12.86 -11.16 1.89
C LEU A 2 -11.82 -11.63 0.86
N GLY A 3 -12.21 -12.48 -0.08
CA GLY A 3 -11.29 -12.99 -1.11
C GLY A 3 -10.69 -11.87 -1.98
N ARG A 4 -9.78 -12.24 -2.89
CA ARG A 4 -9.09 -11.33 -3.82
C ARG A 4 -10.03 -10.30 -4.46
N ASP A 5 -11.17 -10.77 -4.96
CA ASP A 5 -12.14 -9.93 -5.69
C ASP A 5 -12.84 -8.92 -4.77
N GLY A 6 -13.09 -9.28 -3.51
CA GLY A 6 -13.69 -8.39 -2.53
C GLY A 6 -12.76 -7.23 -2.17
N VAL A 7 -11.47 -7.53 -1.94
CA VAL A 7 -10.46 -6.48 -1.68
C VAL A 7 -10.33 -5.56 -2.88
N LYS A 8 -10.21 -6.13 -4.08
CA LYS A 8 -10.13 -5.36 -5.33
C LYS A 8 -11.34 -4.43 -5.51
N PHE A 9 -12.55 -4.94 -5.32
CA PHE A 9 -13.79 -4.17 -5.42
C PHE A 9 -13.82 -3.00 -4.43
N ILE A 10 -13.44 -3.23 -3.17
CA ILE A 10 -13.38 -2.16 -2.17
C ILE A 10 -12.43 -1.07 -2.66
N ILE A 11 -11.21 -1.43 -3.06
CA ILE A 11 -10.19 -0.47 -3.52
C ILE A 11 -10.64 0.35 -4.72
N THR A 12 -11.43 -0.23 -5.63
CA THR A 12 -11.94 0.49 -6.81
C THR A 12 -13.11 1.41 -6.48
N GLN A 13 -14.00 1.00 -5.57
CA GLN A 13 -15.23 1.74 -5.26
C GLN A 13 -15.07 2.73 -4.10
N SER A 14 -14.01 2.59 -3.31
CA SER A 14 -13.74 3.45 -2.16
C SER A 14 -12.60 4.42 -2.45
N ALA A 15 -12.66 5.61 -1.82
CA ALA A 15 -11.56 6.56 -1.79
C ALA A 15 -10.45 6.12 -0.82
N VAL A 16 -10.06 4.83 -0.85
CA VAL A 16 -9.04 4.27 0.03
C VAL A 16 -7.67 4.76 -0.45
N GLN A 17 -7.05 5.61 0.37
CA GLN A 17 -5.72 6.16 0.11
C GLN A 17 -4.58 5.33 0.70
N LEU A 18 -4.88 4.52 1.72
CA LEU A 18 -3.89 3.79 2.49
C LEU A 18 -4.36 2.37 2.79
N ILE A 19 -3.48 1.38 2.58
CA ILE A 19 -3.76 -0.04 2.84
C ILE A 19 -2.59 -0.66 3.59
N PHE A 20 -2.89 -1.49 4.59
CA PHE A 20 -1.90 -2.30 5.28
C PHE A 20 -1.80 -3.68 4.62
N ALA A 21 -0.57 -4.16 4.39
CA ALA A 21 -0.29 -5.47 3.81
C ALA A 21 0.73 -6.23 4.66
N ASP A 22 0.48 -7.50 4.89
CA ASP A 22 1.22 -8.41 5.77
C ASP A 22 2.08 -9.43 5.00
N ASP A 23 1.98 -9.49 3.67
CA ASP A 23 2.78 -10.38 2.83
C ASP A 23 3.12 -9.77 1.46
N LEU A 24 4.22 -10.26 0.86
CA LEU A 24 4.74 -9.75 -0.41
C LEU A 24 3.78 -9.97 -1.59
N THR A 25 2.96 -11.03 -1.54
CA THR A 25 2.00 -11.33 -2.61
C THR A 25 0.88 -10.28 -2.62
N ARG A 26 0.39 -9.88 -1.44
CA ARG A 26 -0.58 -8.80 -1.30
C ARG A 26 -0.01 -7.46 -1.75
N ILE A 27 1.23 -7.14 -1.38
CA ILE A 27 1.90 -5.92 -1.86
C ILE A 27 1.94 -5.89 -3.39
N LYS A 28 2.41 -6.98 -4.01
CA LYS A 28 2.44 -7.10 -5.48
C LYS A 28 1.07 -6.90 -6.11
N ASN A 29 0.05 -7.59 -5.58
CA ASN A 29 -1.33 -7.46 -6.07
C ASN A 29 -1.84 -6.01 -5.98
N LEU A 30 -1.58 -5.31 -4.88
CA LEU A 30 -2.00 -3.92 -4.70
C LEU A 30 -1.31 -2.96 -5.68
N ILE A 31 -0.02 -3.17 -5.98
CA ILE A 31 0.70 -2.41 -7.01
C ILE A 31 0.12 -2.69 -8.40
N GLU A 32 -0.17 -3.95 -8.71
CA GLU A 32 -0.80 -4.33 -9.98
C GLU A 32 -2.17 -3.66 -10.15
N TRP A 33 -3.00 -3.65 -9.10
CA TRP A 33 -4.34 -3.05 -9.14
C TRP A 33 -4.36 -1.52 -9.08
N LYS A 34 -3.22 -0.86 -8.87
CA LYS A 34 -3.13 0.61 -8.84
C LYS A 34 -3.58 1.26 -10.15
N ASP A 35 -3.50 0.57 -11.28
CA ASP A 35 -3.96 1.12 -12.56
C ASP A 35 -5.49 1.18 -12.63
N GLU A 36 -6.17 0.40 -11.77
CA GLU A 36 -7.63 0.33 -11.71
C GLU A 36 -8.22 1.34 -10.71
N THR A 37 -7.38 2.01 -9.91
CA THR A 37 -7.81 3.03 -8.94
C THR A 37 -6.84 4.21 -8.84
N ILE A 38 -7.35 5.43 -8.93
CA ILE A 38 -6.53 6.63 -8.72
C ILE A 38 -6.36 6.93 -7.22
N ALA A 39 -7.26 6.39 -6.37
CA ALA A 39 -7.35 6.74 -4.96
C ALA A 39 -6.23 6.14 -4.11
N LEU A 40 -5.77 4.93 -4.42
CA LEU A 40 -4.71 4.27 -3.64
C LEU A 40 -3.37 5.00 -3.81
N GLN A 41 -2.82 5.50 -2.70
CA GLN A 41 -1.57 6.28 -2.70
C GLN A 41 -0.46 5.60 -1.91
N THR A 42 -0.80 4.93 -0.80
CA THR A 42 0.19 4.36 0.13
C THR A 42 -0.14 2.92 0.50
N ILE A 43 0.86 2.04 0.43
CA ILE A 43 0.84 0.71 1.05
C ILE A 43 1.77 0.75 2.27
N VAL A 44 1.25 0.35 3.41
CA VAL A 44 2.02 0.14 4.64
C VAL A 44 2.28 -1.35 4.79
N SER A 45 3.53 -1.75 4.73
CA SER A 45 3.96 -3.14 4.82
C SER A 45 4.33 -3.52 6.26
N PHE A 46 3.86 -4.68 6.71
CA PHE A 46 4.33 -5.31 7.96
C PHE A 46 5.57 -6.19 7.75
N VAL A 47 5.97 -6.42 6.49
CA VAL A 47 7.18 -7.16 6.11
C VAL A 47 8.11 -6.26 5.31
N GLU A 48 9.40 -6.60 5.24
CA GLU A 48 10.33 -5.82 4.42
C GLU A 48 10.01 -6.02 2.93
N PRO A 49 9.64 -4.96 2.18
CA PRO A 49 9.40 -5.07 0.74
C PRO A 49 10.73 -5.30 0.00
N THR A 50 10.70 -6.08 -1.08
CA THR A 50 11.88 -6.26 -1.93
C THR A 50 12.16 -5.00 -2.76
N GLU A 51 13.42 -4.78 -3.15
CA GLU A 51 13.78 -3.66 -4.04
C GLU A 51 12.96 -3.64 -5.34
N GLU A 52 12.65 -4.82 -5.88
CA GLU A 52 11.81 -4.97 -7.08
C GLU A 52 10.41 -4.38 -6.86
N LEU A 53 9.77 -4.71 -5.74
CA LEU A 53 8.43 -4.21 -5.42
C LEU A 53 8.44 -2.70 -5.14
N VAL A 54 9.51 -2.19 -4.51
CA VAL A 54 9.69 -0.75 -4.29
C VAL A 54 9.78 -0.01 -5.63
N ARG A 55 10.65 -0.47 -6.55
CA ARG A 55 10.79 0.14 -7.89
C ARG A 55 9.47 0.11 -8.67
N LEU A 56 8.77 -1.03 -8.66
CA LEU A 56 7.49 -1.17 -9.35
C LEU A 56 6.42 -0.21 -8.78
N ALA A 57 6.41 0.00 -7.46
CA ALA A 57 5.51 0.95 -6.84
C ALA A 57 5.83 2.40 -7.21
N GLU A 58 7.12 2.77 -7.25
CA GLU A 58 7.58 4.09 -7.68
C GLU A 58 7.16 4.42 -9.12
N GLU A 59 7.32 3.47 -10.05
CA GLU A 59 6.86 3.59 -11.43
C GLU A 59 5.36 3.92 -11.52
N LYS A 60 4.57 3.35 -10.60
CA LYS A 60 3.12 3.57 -10.51
C LYS A 60 2.72 4.72 -9.59
N LYS A 61 3.68 5.53 -9.13
CA LYS A 61 3.48 6.66 -8.21
C LYS A 61 2.79 6.25 -6.91
N LEU A 62 3.11 5.06 -6.43
CA LEU A 62 2.57 4.48 -5.20
C LEU A 62 3.69 4.41 -4.16
N LYS A 63 3.38 4.85 -2.94
CA LYS A 63 4.35 4.85 -1.84
C LYS A 63 4.29 3.53 -1.08
N ILE A 64 5.43 2.89 -0.85
CA ILE A 64 5.54 1.76 0.09
C ILE A 64 6.33 2.23 1.31
N LEU A 65 5.80 1.97 2.49
CA LEU A 65 6.44 2.25 3.78
C LEU A 65 6.35 1.01 4.66
N THR A 66 7.39 0.72 5.44
CA THR A 66 7.24 -0.24 6.55
C THR A 66 6.47 0.41 7.70
N LEU A 67 5.90 -0.41 8.58
CA LEU A 67 5.23 0.09 9.79
C LEU A 67 6.17 0.94 10.66
N ASP A 68 7.44 0.57 10.76
CA ASP A 68 8.42 1.31 11.56
C ASP A 68 8.77 2.67 10.94
N GLN A 69 8.91 2.73 9.61
CA GLN A 69 9.06 4.01 8.90
C GLN A 69 7.84 4.91 9.10
N LEU A 70 6.62 4.35 9.05
CA LEU A 70 5.39 5.11 9.31
C LEU A 70 5.37 5.67 10.73
N ARG A 71 5.77 4.86 11.72
CA ARG A 71 5.88 5.29 13.12
C ARG A 71 6.91 6.39 13.31
N GLU A 72 8.05 6.29 12.63
CA GLU A 72 9.09 7.33 12.67
C GLU A 72 8.58 8.65 12.06
N ILE A 73 7.88 8.59 10.92
CA ILE A 73 7.23 9.76 10.33
C ILE A 73 6.25 10.38 11.33
N GLY A 74 5.43 9.58 12.00
CA GLY A 74 4.47 10.06 13.01
C GLY A 74 5.14 10.68 14.24
N ARG A 75 6.26 10.12 14.70
CA ARG A 75 7.04 10.71 15.81
C ARG A 75 7.64 12.06 15.46
N ASN A 76 8.11 12.21 14.22
CA ASN A 76 8.74 13.44 13.73
C ASN A 76 7.72 14.48 13.24
N ASN A 77 6.45 14.10 13.08
CA ASN A 77 5.35 14.97 12.68
C ASN A 77 4.14 14.73 13.60
N PRO A 78 4.26 15.04 14.90
CA PRO A 78 3.14 14.90 15.82
C PRO A 78 1.99 15.81 15.36
N VAL A 79 0.78 15.25 15.31
CA VAL A 79 -0.44 16.04 15.12
C VAL A 79 -0.85 16.55 16.50
N GLU A 80 -1.03 17.87 16.64
CA GLU A 80 -1.58 18.50 17.86
C GLU A 80 -3.01 18.06 18.15
#